data_AF-A0A7M1MLB6-F1
#
_entry.id   AF-A0A7M1MLB6-F1
#
_cell.length_a   1.000
_cell.length_b   1.000
_cell.length_c   1.000
_cell.angle_alpha   90.00
_cell.angle_beta   90.00
_cell.angle_gamma   90.00
#
_symmetry.space_group_name_H-M   'P 1'
#
loop_
_entity.id
_entity.type
_entity.pdbx_description
1 polymer ?
#
loop_
_entity_poly.entity_id
_entity_poly.type
_entity_poly.pdbx_seq_one_letter_code
_entity_poly.pdbx_strand_id
1 'polypeptide(L)'
;MFLKEPIDNLFNISAIPWIVFENFSLHLPKKEQYFFPIITSGKIIKENKKFLIPFSINVNHAANDTYHIYLFLEKLQENLNSL
;
A
#
# COMPACT_ATOMS: atom_id res chain seq x y z
N MET A 1 5.59 -9.59 9.67
CA MET A 1 6.15 -10.94 9.89
C MET A 1 7.41 -11.02 9.05
N PHE A 2 8.58 -11.14 9.67
CA PHE A 2 9.81 -11.32 8.91
C PHE A 2 9.98 -12.82 8.66
N LEU A 3 10.03 -13.20 7.38
CA LEU A 3 10.31 -14.57 6.99
C LEU A 3 11.75 -14.92 7.38
N LYS A 4 11.95 -16.16 7.84
CA LYS A 4 13.27 -16.65 8.27
C LYS A 4 14.24 -16.78 7.09
N GLU A 5 13.70 -16.99 5.89
CA GLU A 5 14.44 -16.95 4.63
C GLU A 5 13.78 -15.97 3.64
N PRO A 6 14.57 -15.21 2.87
CA PRO A 6 14.05 -14.28 1.88
C PRO A 6 13.39 -15.04 0.72
N ILE A 7 12.13 -14.72 0.43
CA ILE A 7 11.45 -15.17 -0.78
C ILE A 7 11.67 -14.08 -1.84
N ASP A 8 12.27 -14.45 -2.97
CA ASP A 8 12.44 -13.54 -4.10
C ASP A 8 11.08 -13.12 -4.67
N ASN A 9 11.02 -11.90 -5.22
CA ASN A 9 9.84 -11.33 -5.85
C ASN A 9 8.60 -11.23 -4.93
N LEU A 10 8.83 -10.97 -3.64
CA LEU A 10 7.79 -10.72 -2.65
C LEU A 10 7.62 -9.22 -2.37
N PHE A 11 6.37 -8.79 -2.19
CA PHE A 11 6.05 -7.49 -1.59
C PHE A 11 4.99 -7.65 -0.49
N ASN A 12 4.90 -6.66 0.39
CA ASN A 12 4.07 -6.76 1.60
C ASN A 12 2.72 -6.05 1.42
N ILE A 13 1.65 -6.73 1.78
CA ILE A 13 0.31 -6.15 1.96
C ILE A 13 -0.12 -6.43 3.40
N SER A 14 -0.62 -5.40 4.08
CA SER A 14 -1.23 -5.53 5.41
C SER A 14 -2.55 -4.77 5.47
N ALA A 15 -3.43 -5.20 6.38
CA ALA A 15 -4.69 -4.55 6.65
C ALA A 15 -4.84 -4.34 8.16
N ILE A 16 -5.24 -3.14 8.56
CA ILE A 16 -5.55 -2.76 9.94
C ILE A 16 -7.06 -2.50 10.01
N PRO A 17 -7.89 -3.55 10.07
CA PRO A 17 -9.33 -3.46 9.77
C PRO A 17 -10.13 -2.68 10.81
N TRP A 18 -9.52 -2.32 11.94
CA TRP A 18 -10.14 -1.61 13.05
C TRP A 18 -9.82 -0.10 13.10
N ILE A 19 -8.83 0.39 12.32
CA ILE A 19 -8.41 1.80 12.36
C ILE A 19 -8.73 2.51 11.04
N VAL A 20 -9.36 3.68 11.15
CA VAL A 20 -9.42 4.67 10.07
C VAL A 20 -8.19 5.57 10.20
N PHE A 21 -7.45 5.77 9.10
CA PHE A 21 -6.31 6.68 9.06
C PHE A 21 -6.39 7.59 7.84
N GLU A 22 -5.85 8.79 7.96
CA GLU A 22 -5.60 9.69 6.82
C GLU A 22 -4.17 9.55 6.31
N ASN A 23 -3.22 9.24 7.20
CA ASN A 23 -1.82 9.01 6.86
C ASN A 23 -1.29 7.77 7.60
N PHE A 24 -0.48 6.98 6.89
CA PHE A 24 0.26 5.86 7.45
C PHE A 24 1.63 5.81 6.78
N SER A 25 2.71 5.91 7.56
CA SER A 25 4.08 5.84 7.07
C SER A 25 4.88 4.81 7.86
N LEU A 26 5.75 4.08 7.15
CA LEU A 26 6.65 3.10 7.75
C LEU A 26 8.07 3.65 7.78
N HIS A 27 8.66 3.67 8.98
CA HIS A 27 10.08 3.91 9.13
C HIS A 27 10.82 2.57 9.08
N LEU A 28 11.47 2.29 7.95
CA LEU A 28 12.19 1.03 7.72
C LEU A 28 13.68 1.18 8.08
N PRO A 29 14.24 0.34 8.98
CA PRO A 29 15.69 0.23 9.10
C PRO A 29 16.27 -0.32 7.78
N LYS A 30 17.36 0.28 7.29
CA LYS A 30 18.02 -0.08 6.00
C LYS A 30 17.14 0.07 4.75
N LYS A 31 16.32 1.13 4.69
CA LYS A 31 15.45 1.45 3.53
C LYS A 31 16.15 1.38 2.17
N GLU A 32 17.44 1.71 2.11
CA GLU A 32 18.24 1.72 0.87
C GLU A 32 18.31 0.37 0.15
N GLN A 33 18.13 -0.74 0.88
CA GLN A 33 18.23 -2.10 0.32
C GLN A 33 16.87 -2.76 0.05
N TYR A 34 15.77 -2.04 0.28
CA TYR A 34 14.41 -2.55 0.08
C TYR A 34 13.69 -1.74 -1.00
N PHE A 35 13.44 -2.37 -2.16
CA PHE A 35 12.87 -1.70 -3.34
C PHE A 35 11.39 -2.00 -3.59
N PHE A 36 10.87 -3.07 -3.00
CA PHE A 36 9.48 -3.49 -3.20
C PHE A 36 8.50 -2.56 -2.48
N PRO A 37 7.28 -2.35 -3.00
CA PRO A 37 6.26 -1.57 -2.33
C PRO A 37 5.78 -2.25 -1.04
N ILE A 38 5.39 -1.45 -0.05
CA ILE A 38 4.65 -1.93 1.12
C ILE A 38 3.30 -1.24 1.14
N ILE A 39 2.24 -2.04 1.09
CA ILE A 39 0.86 -1.58 1.07
C ILE A 39 0.22 -1.82 2.44
N THR A 40 -0.49 -0.82 2.94
CA THR A 40 -1.29 -0.92 4.16
C THR A 40 -2.67 -0.35 3.92
N SER A 41 -3.71 -1.12 4.22
CA SER A 41 -5.09 -0.64 4.22
C SER A 41 -5.67 -0.53 5.63
N GLY A 42 -6.67 0.33 5.79
CA GLY A 42 -7.37 0.53 7.06
C GLY A 42 -8.78 -0.06 7.08
N LYS A 43 -9.56 0.38 8.07
CA LYS A 43 -10.99 0.08 8.22
C LYS A 43 -11.79 0.67 7.07
N ILE A 44 -12.65 -0.14 6.45
CA ILE A 44 -13.60 0.30 5.44
C ILE A 44 -14.65 1.22 6.09
N ILE A 45 -14.94 2.33 5.43
CA ILE A 45 -15.91 3.35 5.84
C ILE A 45 -17.00 3.43 4.78
N LYS A 46 -18.25 3.62 5.20
CA LYS A 46 -19.37 3.86 4.30
C LYS A 46 -19.76 5.33 4.36
N GLU A 47 -19.60 6.05 3.26
CA GLU A 47 -19.94 7.47 3.14
C GLU A 47 -20.72 7.72 1.85
N ASN A 48 -21.84 8.44 1.92
CA ASN A 48 -22.61 8.88 0.75
C ASN A 48 -22.88 7.77 -0.29
N LYS A 49 -23.23 6.57 0.20
CA LYS A 49 -23.47 5.33 -0.58
C LYS A 49 -22.23 4.73 -1.25
N LYS A 50 -21.03 5.24 -0.98
CA LYS A 50 -19.74 4.67 -1.40
C LYS A 50 -19.06 3.97 -0.22
N PHE A 51 -18.21 3.00 -0.55
CA PHE A 51 -17.25 2.45 0.40
C PHE A 51 -15.90 3.12 0.15
N LEU A 52 -15.32 3.69 1.20
CA LEU A 52 -13.98 4.24 1.21
C LEU A 52 -13.07 3.32 2.02
N ILE A 53 -11.83 3.17 1.58
CA ILE A 53 -10.80 2.42 2.28
C ILE A 53 -9.56 3.30 2.46
N PRO A 54 -9.11 3.53 3.70
CA PRO A 54 -7.79 4.12 3.94
C PRO A 54 -6.72 3.27 3.27
N PHE A 55 -5.85 3.90 2.50
CA PHE A 55 -4.84 3.20 1.71
C PHE A 55 -3.52 3.97 1.78
N SER A 56 -2.44 3.26 2.09
CA SER A 56 -1.08 3.78 2.07
C SER A 56 -0.18 2.85 1.27
N ILE A 57 0.70 3.44 0.47
CA ILE A 57 1.77 2.76 -0.26
C ILE A 57 3.10 3.43 0.07
N ASN A 58 4.03 2.67 0.62
CA ASN A 58 5.40 3.10 0.88
C ASN A 58 6.30 2.50 -0.21
N VAL A 59 7.02 3.34 -0.95
CA VAL A 59 7.90 2.92 -2.03
C VAL A 59 9.32 3.46 -1.86
N ASN A 60 10.26 2.80 -2.53
CA ASN A 60 11.62 3.30 -2.67
C ASN A 60 11.72 4.15 -3.94
N HIS A 61 12.22 5.38 -3.77
CA HIS A 61 12.31 6.37 -4.86
C HIS A 61 13.38 6.04 -5.90
N ALA A 62 14.34 5.17 -5.57
CA ALA A 62 15.34 4.68 -6.52
C ALA A 62 14.74 3.78 -7.61
N ALA A 63 13.60 3.14 -7.35
CA ALA A 63 12.91 2.24 -8.27
C ALA A 63 11.57 2.79 -8.77
N ASN A 64 11.01 3.80 -8.11
CA ASN A 64 9.68 4.35 -8.40
C ASN A 64 9.74 5.87 -8.36
N ASP A 65 8.99 6.52 -9.23
CA ASP A 65 8.68 7.95 -9.15
C ASP A 65 7.18 8.16 -8.91
N THR A 66 6.76 9.41 -8.78
CA THR A 66 5.36 9.77 -8.54
C THR A 66 4.42 9.37 -9.69
N TYR A 67 4.92 9.27 -10.92
CA TYR A 67 4.11 8.87 -12.07
C TYR A 67 3.74 7.39 -12.01
N HIS A 68 4.67 6.51 -11.60
CA HIS A 68 4.36 5.09 -11.37
C HIS A 68 3.27 4.90 -10.31
N ILE A 69 3.31 5.70 -9.23
CA ILE A 69 2.31 5.63 -8.16
C ILE A 69 0.95 6.11 -8.66
N TYR A 70 0.92 7.18 -9.45
CA TYR A 70 -0.31 7.66 -10.08
C TYR A 70 -0.95 6.56 -10.95
N LEU A 71 -0.20 5.96 -11.88
CA LEU A 71 -0.71 4.89 -12.75
C LEU A 71 -1.22 3.68 -11.96
N PHE A 72 -0.51 3.29 -10.90
CA PHE A 72 -0.93 2.19 -10.04
C PHE A 72 -2.26 2.48 -9.35
N LEU A 73 -2.43 3.69 -8.77
CA LEU A 73 -3.65 4.07 -8.05
C LEU A 73 -4.86 4.15 -8.99
N GLU A 74 -4.69 4.73 -10.18
CA GLU A 74 -5.75 4.76 -11.19
C GLU A 74 -6.19 3.34 -11.56
N LYS A 75 -5.22 2.46 -11.86
CA LYS A 75 -5.54 1.08 -12.24
C LYS A 75 -6.17 0.28 -11.11
N LEU A 76 -5.71 0.49 -9.89
CA LEU A 76 -6.31 -0.11 -8.70
C LEU A 76 -7.77 0.33 -8.54
N GLN A 77 -8.05 1.62 -8.67
CA GLN A 77 -9.40 2.16 -8.54
C GLN A 77 -10.33 1.68 -9.66
N GLU A 78 -9.84 1.61 -10.91
CA GLU A 78 -10.57 1.01 -12.04
C GLU A 78 -10.97 -0.44 -11.73
N ASN A 79 -10.00 -1.26 -11.30
CA ASN A 79 -10.25 -2.67 -10.98
C ASN A 79 -11.26 -2.80 -9.84
N LEU A 80 -11.16 -1.97 -8.79
CA LEU A 80 -12.12 -1.96 -7.68
C LEU A 80 -13.54 -1.57 -8.12
N ASN A 81 -13.69 -0.68 -9.09
CA ASN A 81 -14.99 -0.28 -9.62
C ASN A 81 -15.63 -1.35 -10.53
N SER A 82 -14.82 -2.27 -11.06
CA SER A 82 -15.26 -3.37 -11.93
C SER A 82 -15.59 -4.68 -11.20
N LEU A 83 -15.37 -4.74 -9.88
CA LEU A 83 -15.77 -5.85 -9.01
C LEU A 83 -17.25 -5.73 -8.63
#